data_AF-A0A2V9KWP6-F1
#
_entry.id   AF-A0A2V9KWP6-F1
#
_cell.length_a   1.000
_cell.length_b   1.000
_cell.length_c   1.000
_cell.angle_alpha   90.00
_cell.angle_beta   90.00
_cell.angle_gamma   90.00
#
_symmetry.space_group_name_H-M   'P 1'
#
loop_
_entity.id
_entity.type
_entity.pdbx_description
1 polymer ?
#
loop_
_entity_poly.entity_id
_entity_poly.type
_entity_poly.pdbx_seq_one_letter_code
_entity_poly.pdbx_strand_id
1 'polypeptide(L)'
;MPNVLIHKASELRPETRAAVEAELGRSLQDDEEVSIMAFVPHEAPTGEAHAETARNLQQHLNRIDQKTKNVPEEETEKALNEAIRNARTGYRERE
;
A
#
# COMPACT_ATOMS: atom_id res chain seq x y z
N MET A 1 10.57 4.44 17.90
CA MET A 1 10.72 2.98 17.71
C MET A 1 9.59 2.56 16.79
N PRO A 2 9.82 1.95 15.61
CA PRO A 2 8.70 1.45 14.84
C PRO A 2 8.16 0.20 15.54
N ASN A 3 6.98 0.29 16.15
CA ASN A 3 6.23 -0.85 16.67
C ASN A 3 5.53 -1.54 15.50
N VAL A 4 6.32 -2.13 14.60
CA VAL A 4 5.81 -2.92 13.48
C VAL A 4 6.05 -4.40 13.77
N LEU A 5 4.98 -5.17 13.82
CA LEU A 5 5.01 -6.62 13.87
C LEU A 5 4.63 -7.16 12.49
N ILE A 6 5.52 -7.93 11.87
CA ILE A 6 5.31 -8.51 10.55
C ILE A 6 5.39 -10.04 10.68
N HIS A 7 4.30 -10.72 10.33
CA HIS A 7 4.19 -12.18 10.36
C HIS A 7 3.43 -12.69 9.15
N LYS A 8 3.64 -13.95 8.79
CA LYS A 8 2.65 -14.64 7.96
C LYS A 8 1.39 -14.93 8.77
N ALA A 9 0.23 -14.95 8.13
CA ALA A 9 -1.03 -15.25 8.81
C ALA A 9 -1.03 -16.63 9.49
N SER A 10 -0.27 -17.59 8.95
CA SER A 10 -0.04 -18.92 9.55
C SER A 10 0.79 -18.89 10.84
N GLU A 11 1.56 -17.82 11.08
CA GLU A 11 2.41 -17.66 12.27
C GLU A 11 1.73 -16.85 13.38
N LEU A 12 0.56 -16.28 13.11
CA LEU A 12 -0.24 -15.57 14.09
C LEU A 12 -0.80 -16.54 15.13
N ARG A 13 -0.87 -16.09 16.38
CA ARG A 13 -1.62 -16.81 17.42
C ARG A 13 -3.09 -16.90 17.00
N PRO A 14 -3.80 -18.00 17.29
CA PRO A 14 -5.20 -18.18 16.90
C PRO A 14 -6.10 -17.00 17.30
N GLU A 15 -5.90 -16.45 18.50
CA GLU A 15 -6.70 -15.32 19.00
C GLU A 15 -6.39 -14.02 18.25
N THR A 16 -5.13 -13.80 17.89
CA THR A 16 -4.71 -12.63 17.10
C THR A 16 -5.24 -12.71 15.67
N ARG A 17 -5.16 -13.90 15.04
CA ARG A 17 -5.71 -14.12 13.71
C ARG A 17 -7.22 -13.87 13.68
N ALA A 18 -7.96 -14.43 14.63
CA ALA A 18 -9.41 -14.24 14.72
C ALA A 18 -9.79 -12.76 14.87
N ALA A 19 -9.05 -11.99 15.69
CA ALA A 19 -9.28 -10.55 15.85
C ALA A 19 -9.03 -9.78 14.55
N VAL A 20 -7.91 -10.05 13.87
CA VAL A 20 -7.59 -9.40 12.58
C VAL A 20 -8.60 -9.75 11.50
N GLU A 21 -9.03 -11.02 11.41
CA GLU A 21 -10.05 -11.46 10.45
C GLU A 21 -11.43 -10.82 10.72
N ALA A 22 -11.79 -10.62 11.99
CA ALA A 22 -13.02 -9.93 12.37
C ALA A 22 -13.02 -8.46 11.94
N GLU A 23 -11.91 -7.75 12.14
CA GLU A 23 -11.75 -6.35 11.70
C GLU A 23 -11.70 -6.22 10.16
N LEU A 24 -11.07 -7.18 9.48
CA LEU A 24 -11.02 -7.19 8.01
C LEU A 24 -12.33 -7.65 7.36
N GLY A 25 -13.22 -8.30 8.11
CA GLY A 25 -14.47 -8.88 7.60
C GLY A 25 -14.28 -10.08 6.67
N ARG A 26 -13.10 -10.72 6.71
CA ARG A 26 -12.77 -11.91 5.90
C ARG A 26 -11.70 -12.77 6.57
N SER A 27 -11.62 -14.03 6.15
CA SER A 27 -10.51 -14.90 6.54
C SER A 27 -9.20 -14.54 5.83
N LEU A 28 -8.08 -14.75 6.51
CA LEU A 28 -6.73 -14.60 5.97
C LEU A 28 -6.29 -15.90 5.28
N GLN A 29 -5.49 -15.78 4.21
CA GLN A 29 -4.79 -16.94 3.63
C GLN A 29 -3.50 -17.20 4.42
N ASP A 30 -3.07 -18.45 4.54
CA ASP A 30 -1.93 -18.81 5.40
C ASP A 30 -0.59 -18.19 4.97
N ASP A 31 -0.44 -17.91 3.68
CA ASP A 31 0.72 -17.28 3.07
C ASP A 31 0.64 -15.74 3.04
N GLU A 32 -0.49 -15.17 3.46
CA GLU A 32 -0.70 -13.73 3.52
C GLU A 32 0.22 -13.08 4.57
N GLU A 33 0.87 -11.98 4.22
CA GLU A 33 1.67 -11.20 5.16
C GLU A 33 0.77 -10.22 5.94
N VAL A 34 0.86 -10.26 7.26
CA VAL A 34 0.11 -9.40 8.18
C VAL A 34 1.09 -8.49 8.90
N SER A 35 0.90 -7.18 8.70
CA SER A 35 1.62 -6.13 9.40
C SER A 35 0.71 -5.42 10.40
N ILE A 36 1.03 -5.51 11.70
CA ILE A 36 0.32 -4.80 12.78
C ILE A 36 1.18 -3.63 13.22
N MET A 37 0.63 -2.42 13.12
CA MET A 37 1.35 -1.17 13.44
C MET A 37 0.58 -0.35 14.46
N ALA A 38 1.26 0.06 15.52
CA ALA A 38 0.73 1.01 16.49
C ALA A 38 1.45 2.35 16.34
N PHE A 39 0.70 3.39 15.97
CA PHE A 39 1.22 4.76 15.84
C PHE A 39 0.71 5.62 16.98
N VAL A 40 1.56 6.54 17.46
CA VAL A 40 1.06 7.68 18.23
C VAL A 40 0.31 8.56 17.23
N PRO A 41 -0.97 8.89 17.48
CA PRO A 41 -1.71 9.79 16.60
C PRO A 41 -0.98 11.12 16.57
N HIS A 42 -0.42 11.46 15.41
CA HIS A 42 0.07 12.79 15.14
C HIS A 42 -1.09 13.59 14.54
N GLU A 43 -1.36 14.77 15.08
CA GLU A 43 -2.33 15.67 14.47
C GLU A 43 -1.94 15.93 13.02
N ALA A 44 -2.91 15.80 12.13
CA ALA A 44 -2.67 16.13 10.73
C ALA A 44 -2.20 17.59 10.66
N PRO A 45 -1.19 17.92 9.84
CA PRO A 45 -0.83 19.32 9.62
C PRO A 45 -2.08 20.05 9.11
N THR A 46 -2.33 21.24 9.66
CA THR A 46 -3.46 22.09 9.29
C THR A 46 -2.97 23.40 8.68
N GLY A 47 -3.88 24.13 8.01
CA GLY A 47 -3.58 25.45 7.44
C GLY A 47 -2.41 25.42 6.46
N GLU A 48 -1.42 26.28 6.70
CA GLU A 48 -0.27 26.46 5.81
C GLU A 48 0.63 25.22 5.72
N ALA A 49 0.82 24.51 6.83
CA ALA A 49 1.63 23.28 6.86
C ALA A 49 1.02 22.18 5.99
N HIS A 50 -0.31 22.10 5.94
CA HIS A 50 -1.02 21.19 5.02
C HIS A 50 -0.81 21.59 3.56
N ALA A 51 -0.99 22.88 3.25
CA ALA A 51 -0.83 23.40 1.90
C ALA A 51 0.61 23.28 1.38
N GLU A 52 1.61 23.44 2.25
CA GLU A 52 3.01 23.20 1.92
C GLU A 52 3.27 21.72 1.65
N THR A 53 2.77 20.82 2.49
CA THR A 53 2.89 19.37 2.30
C THR A 53 2.29 18.94 0.96
N ALA A 54 1.09 19.45 0.63
CA ALA A 54 0.43 19.19 -0.64
C ALA A 54 1.26 19.69 -1.84
N ARG A 55 1.85 20.89 -1.75
CA ARG A 55 2.74 21.45 -2.79
C ARG A 55 3.99 20.59 -2.97
N ASN A 56 4.61 20.16 -1.87
CA ASN A 56 5.80 19.31 -1.91
C ASN A 56 5.51 17.95 -2.55
N LEU A 57 4.36 17.35 -2.22
CA LEU A 57 3.91 16.11 -2.85
C LEU A 57 3.67 16.30 -4.34
N GLN A 58 2.95 17.36 -4.74
CA GLN A 58 2.70 17.66 -6.15
C GLN A 58 4.01 17.84 -6.94
N GLN A 59 4.98 18.58 -6.39
CA GLN A 59 6.29 18.75 -7.03
C GLN A 59 7.04 17.42 -7.17
N HIS A 60 6.95 16.55 -6.17
CA HIS A 60 7.55 15.22 -6.23
C HIS A 60 6.91 14.39 -7.35
N LEU A 61 5.59 14.31 -7.41
CA LEU A 61 4.87 13.58 -8.45
C LEU A 61 5.14 14.15 -9.84
N ASN A 62 5.12 15.47 -10.01
CA ASN A 62 5.49 16.11 -11.28
C ASN A 62 6.91 15.73 -11.74
N ARG A 63 7.86 15.56 -10.81
CA ARG A 63 9.22 15.10 -11.15
C ARG A 63 9.23 13.65 -11.63
N ILE A 64 8.36 12.80 -11.10
CA ILE A 64 8.18 11.42 -11.57
C ILE A 64 7.59 11.45 -12.99
N ASP A 65 6.52 12.22 -13.21
CA ASP A 65 5.87 12.36 -14.52
C ASP A 65 6.84 12.86 -15.61
N GLN A 66 7.73 13.80 -15.28
CA GLN A 66 8.73 14.25 -16.25
C GLN A 66 9.68 13.13 -16.71
N LYS A 67 9.94 12.11 -15.87
CA LYS A 67 10.78 10.96 -16.26
C LYS A 67 10.07 10.04 -17.23
N THR A 68 8.73 10.00 -17.20
CA THR A 68 7.90 9.12 -18.03
C THR A 68 7.24 9.85 -19.19
N LYS A 69 7.47 11.16 -19.35
CA LYS A 69 6.82 12.03 -20.36
C LYS A 69 6.89 11.52 -21.82
N ASN A 70 7.94 10.78 -22.18
CA ASN A 70 8.13 10.26 -23.54
C ASN A 70 7.79 8.78 -23.66
N VAL A 71 7.29 8.15 -22.60
CA VAL A 71 6.86 6.75 -22.62
C VAL A 71 5.43 6.70 -23.16
N PRO A 72 5.13 5.88 -24.17
CA PRO A 72 3.77 5.66 -24.63
C PRO A 72 2.85 5.19 -23.49
N GLU A 73 1.60 5.64 -23.52
CA GLU A 73 0.59 5.24 -22.52
C GLU A 73 0.42 3.71 -22.48
N GLU A 74 0.41 3.06 -23.65
CA GLU A 74 0.33 1.60 -23.78
C GLU A 74 1.50 0.88 -23.08
N GLU A 75 2.72 1.42 -23.16
CA GLU A 75 3.90 0.84 -22.52
C GLU A 75 3.82 1.02 -20.99
N THR A 76 3.30 2.15 -20.53
CA THR A 76 3.06 2.43 -19.11
C THR A 76 2.03 1.47 -18.52
N GLU A 77 0.91 1.30 -19.21
CA GLU A 77 -0.17 0.39 -18.81
C GLU A 77 0.29 -1.06 -18.79
N LYS A 78 1.05 -1.49 -19.81
CA LYS A 78 1.64 -2.82 -19.86
C LYS A 78 2.60 -3.08 -18.69
N ALA A 79 3.47 -2.11 -18.38
CA ALA A 79 4.41 -2.22 -17.25
C ALA A 79 3.68 -2.28 -15.90
N LEU A 80 2.60 -1.51 -15.73
CA LEU A 80 1.76 -1.56 -14.54
C LEU A 80 1.10 -2.94 -14.40
N ASN A 81 0.48 -3.44 -15.46
CA ASN A 81 -0.20 -4.74 -15.44
C ASN A 81 0.76 -5.91 -15.20
N GLU A 82 1.98 -5.84 -15.76
CA GLU A 82 3.04 -6.79 -15.45
C GLU A 82 3.44 -6.75 -13.96
N ALA A 83 3.65 -5.55 -13.40
CA ALA A 83 3.96 -5.39 -11.99
C ALA A 83 2.84 -5.92 -11.08
N ILE A 84 1.57 -5.68 -11.43
CA ILE A 84 0.42 -6.21 -10.70
C ILE A 84 0.39 -7.74 -10.76
N ARG A 85 0.59 -8.36 -11.92
CA ARG A 85 0.65 -9.83 -12.04
C ARG A 85 1.78 -10.42 -11.20
N ASN A 86 2.94 -9.76 -11.15
CA ASN A 86 4.08 -10.21 -10.34
C ASN A 86 3.82 -10.06 -8.84
N ALA A 87 3.24 -8.95 -8.40
CA ALA A 87 2.92 -8.69 -6.99
C ALA A 87 1.70 -9.48 -6.50
N ARG A 88 0.78 -9.82 -7.41
CA ARG A 88 -0.47 -10.53 -7.15
C ARG A 88 -0.65 -11.63 -8.18
N THR A 89 -0.09 -12.79 -7.89
CA THR A 89 -0.13 -14.00 -8.74
C THR A 89 -1.55 -14.47 -9.11
N GLY A 90 -2.59 -14.00 -8.41
CA GLY A 90 -4.00 -14.27 -8.72
C GLY A 90 -4.74 -13.17 -9.51
N TYR A 91 -4.09 -12.07 -9.89
CA TYR A 91 -4.75 -10.98 -10.62
C TYR A 91 -5.14 -11.39 -12.04
N ARG A 92 -6.38 -11.08 -12.42
CA ARG A 92 -6.91 -11.16 -13.80
C ARG A 92 -7.43 -9.77 -14.17
N GLU A 93 -7.00 -9.25 -15.31
CA GLU A 93 -7.60 -8.05 -15.90
C GLU A 93 -9.10 -8.33 -16.12
N ARG A 94 -9.96 -7.38 -15.72
CA ARG A 94 -11.40 -7.49 -16.03
C ARG A 94 -11.57 -7.11 -17.50
N GLU A 95 -12.23 -7.99 -18.25
CA GLU A 95 -12.65 -7.77 -19.65
C GLU A 95 -13.53 -6.52 -19.82
#